data_AF-A0A0L7KNB5-F1
#
_entry.id   AF-A0A0L7KNB5-F1
#
_cell.length_a   1.000
_cell.length_b   1.000
_cell.length_c   1.000
_cell.angle_alpha   90.00
_cell.angle_beta   90.00
_cell.angle_gamma   90.00
#
_symmetry.space_group_name_H-M   'P 1'
#
loop_
_entity.id
_entity.type
_entity.pdbx_description
1 polymer ?
#
loop_
_entity_poly.entity_id
_entity_poly.type
_entity_poly.pdbx_seq_one_letter_code
_entity_poly.pdbx_strand_id
1 'polypeptide(L)'
;MSSDKFTERHGDHSGAVAGALHTACDQLRYLMPGRYVLAHDEINKTKQAVIFLRRVKAWSDVLKVYKSQRLRAGKGKMRNRRRVQRKGPLVIYNKDQMLNVNKLNLLKLAPGGHVGRFIIWTHKRVVRATRKLNPLTNTKAMLRLNPFSAVLRRKALLDQARRTNVKALALAEKQGIKLAPSDPAAKAQALRERRGKAIKAALAKKPKKPAVKKTAPPPPKKKAAKVAKVAKVAKVAGAKVAKPAKK
;
A
#
# COMPACT_ATOMS: atom_id res chain seq x y z
N MET A 1 -62.64 -49.29 12.00
CA MET A 1 -61.88 -50.46 12.48
C MET A 1 -60.58 -50.45 11.68
N SER A 2 -59.61 -49.64 12.07
CA SER A 2 -58.49 -50.02 12.95
C SER A 2 -57.80 -51.33 12.55
N SER A 3 -56.51 -51.17 12.23
CA SER A 3 -55.37 -52.12 12.32
C SER A 3 -55.33 -53.34 11.41
N ASP A 4 -54.34 -53.31 10.48
CA ASP A 4 -53.36 -54.40 10.21
C ASP A 4 -52.21 -53.82 9.34
N LYS A 5 -51.10 -53.37 9.93
CA LYS A 5 -49.82 -54.09 10.08
C LYS A 5 -49.39 -54.91 8.84
N PHE A 6 -48.65 -54.27 7.93
CA PHE A 6 -47.61 -54.98 7.18
C PHE A 6 -46.30 -54.17 7.23
N THR A 7 -45.27 -54.85 7.69
CA THR A 7 -43.92 -54.38 7.98
C THR A 7 -43.11 -54.27 6.69
N GLU A 8 -42.75 -53.06 6.26
CA GLU A 8 -41.68 -52.87 5.27
C GLU A 8 -40.33 -53.03 5.96
N ARG A 9 -39.63 -54.13 5.66
CA ARG A 9 -38.21 -54.30 5.93
C ARG A 9 -37.46 -54.57 4.61
N HIS A 10 -36.58 -53.63 4.32
CA HIS A 10 -35.30 -53.73 3.63
C HIS A 10 -35.26 -53.97 2.11
N GLY A 11 -34.73 -52.95 1.42
CA GLY A 11 -34.20 -53.08 0.07
C GLY A 11 -33.58 -51.81 -0.51
N ASP A 12 -32.93 -50.96 0.28
CA ASP A 12 -32.23 -49.77 -0.24
C ASP A 12 -30.98 -50.15 -1.04
N HIS A 13 -31.16 -50.39 -2.34
CA HIS A 13 -30.09 -50.37 -3.34
C HIS A 13 -29.87 -48.95 -3.86
N SER A 14 -29.41 -48.03 -3.00
CA SER A 14 -28.87 -46.74 -3.45
C SER A 14 -27.92 -46.11 -2.42
N GLY A 15 -27.19 -46.92 -1.65
CA GLY A 15 -26.34 -46.46 -0.55
C GLY A 15 -24.87 -46.84 -0.68
N ALA A 16 -24.21 -46.66 -1.82
CA ALA A 16 -22.79 -47.00 -1.96
C ALA A 16 -21.92 -46.02 -2.76
N VAL A 17 -22.42 -44.82 -3.10
CA VAL A 17 -21.62 -43.82 -3.86
C VAL A 17 -21.37 -42.53 -3.07
N ALA A 18 -22.04 -42.31 -1.93
CA ALA A 18 -21.90 -41.08 -1.14
C ALA A 18 -20.90 -41.16 0.03
N GLY A 19 -20.33 -42.34 0.33
CA GLY A 19 -19.53 -42.57 1.55
C GLY A 19 -18.00 -42.42 1.44
N ALA A 20 -17.44 -42.28 0.24
CA ALA A 20 -15.98 -42.34 0.04
C ALA A 20 -15.29 -40.97 -0.16
N LEU A 21 -16.01 -39.85 -0.02
CA LEU A 21 -15.47 -38.50 -0.22
C LEU A 21 -15.25 -37.70 1.08
N HIS A 22 -15.50 -38.28 2.26
CA HIS A 22 -15.49 -37.52 3.53
C HIS A 22 -14.29 -37.76 4.47
N THR A 23 -13.34 -38.66 4.17
CA THR A 23 -12.27 -39.00 5.15
C THR A 23 -10.85 -38.55 4.80
N ALA A 24 -10.70 -37.58 3.88
CA ALA A 24 -9.41 -36.91 3.65
C ALA A 24 -9.50 -35.40 3.38
N CYS A 25 -10.72 -34.85 3.21
CA CYS A 25 -10.91 -33.46 2.78
C CYS A 25 -11.21 -32.48 3.94
N ASP A 26 -11.48 -32.98 5.15
CA ASP A 26 -12.02 -32.14 6.25
C ASP A 26 -10.99 -31.66 7.29
N GLN A 27 -9.70 -31.71 6.97
CA GLN A 27 -8.66 -30.91 7.67
C GLN A 27 -8.09 -29.75 6.84
N LEU A 28 -8.62 -29.53 5.63
CA LEU A 28 -8.18 -28.45 4.72
C LEU A 28 -9.14 -27.26 4.66
N ARG A 29 -10.15 -27.21 5.54
CA ARG A 29 -11.06 -26.07 5.69
C ARG A 29 -10.57 -25.01 6.69
N TYR A 30 -9.24 -24.91 6.89
CA TYR A 30 -8.56 -23.86 7.65
C TYR A 30 -7.30 -23.30 6.95
N LEU A 31 -7.21 -23.38 5.62
CA LEU A 31 -6.28 -22.53 4.87
C LEU A 31 -7.04 -21.67 3.88
N MET A 32 -7.30 -20.44 4.33
CA MET A 32 -7.84 -19.35 3.52
C MET A 32 -7.14 -19.24 2.15
N PRO A 33 -7.87 -18.88 1.08
CA PRO A 33 -7.26 -18.55 -0.20
C PRO A 33 -6.28 -17.40 0.01
N GLY A 34 -4.99 -17.66 -0.23
CA GLY A 34 -3.94 -16.63 -0.12
C GLY A 34 -2.85 -16.87 0.94
N ARG A 35 -2.77 -18.04 1.57
CA ARG A 35 -1.64 -18.33 2.47
C ARG A 35 -0.43 -18.87 1.70
N TYR A 36 0.21 -17.96 0.99
CA TYR A 36 1.52 -18.20 0.43
C TYR A 36 2.54 -18.38 1.55
N VAL A 37 3.26 -19.48 1.52
CA VAL A 37 4.27 -19.78 2.51
C VAL A 37 5.53 -18.97 2.19
N LEU A 38 5.85 -18.01 3.04
CA LEU A 38 7.07 -17.19 2.94
C LEU A 38 8.31 -18.06 3.12
N ALA A 39 8.82 -18.64 2.04
CA ALA A 39 10.21 -19.06 1.97
C ALA A 39 11.07 -17.81 1.86
N HIS A 40 11.91 -17.55 2.87
CA HIS A 40 12.96 -16.54 2.76
C HIS A 40 13.99 -17.03 1.74
N ASP A 41 14.36 -16.17 0.79
CA ASP A 41 15.38 -16.43 -0.23
C ASP A 41 16.81 -16.62 0.35
N GLU A 42 16.97 -16.58 1.67
CA GLU A 42 18.25 -16.54 2.38
C GLU A 42 18.36 -17.65 3.43
N ILE A 43 18.01 -18.88 3.05
CA ILE A 43 18.30 -20.08 3.85
C ILE A 43 19.65 -20.63 3.42
N ASN A 44 20.70 -20.34 4.20
CA ASN A 44 22.06 -20.78 3.88
C ASN A 44 22.39 -22.17 4.44
N LYS A 45 21.74 -22.58 5.54
CA LYS A 45 22.02 -23.85 6.22
C LYS A 45 20.89 -24.86 6.05
N THR A 46 21.23 -26.13 5.82
CA THR A 46 20.26 -27.23 5.74
C THR A 46 19.44 -27.40 7.03
N LYS A 47 20.05 -27.16 8.19
CA LYS A 47 19.34 -27.17 9.49
C LYS A 47 18.18 -26.15 9.52
N GLN A 48 18.39 -24.95 8.97
CA GLN A 48 17.36 -23.92 8.87
C GLN A 48 16.24 -24.35 7.91
N ALA A 49 16.61 -24.97 6.78
CA ALA A 49 15.63 -25.52 5.83
C ALA A 49 14.74 -26.62 6.46
N VAL A 50 15.32 -27.50 7.29
CA VAL A 50 14.57 -28.53 8.02
C VAL A 50 13.55 -27.91 8.99
N ILE A 51 13.97 -26.90 9.75
CA ILE A 51 13.08 -26.18 10.67
C ILE A 51 11.94 -25.50 9.89
N PHE A 52 12.25 -24.87 8.76
CA PHE A 52 11.27 -24.26 7.89
C PHE A 52 10.24 -25.28 7.37
N LEU A 53 10.69 -26.40 6.79
CA LEU A 53 9.79 -27.43 6.24
C LEU A 53 8.89 -28.07 7.31
N ARG A 54 9.35 -28.16 8.56
CA ARG A 54 8.52 -28.59 9.70
C ARG A 54 7.42 -27.58 10.02
N ARG A 55 7.73 -26.29 10.08
CA ARG A 55 6.75 -25.21 10.33
C ARG A 55 5.69 -25.12 9.23
N VAL A 56 6.09 -25.36 7.99
CA VAL A 56 5.24 -25.32 6.79
C VAL A 56 4.36 -26.58 6.65
N LYS A 57 4.54 -27.57 7.54
CA LYS A 57 3.88 -28.90 7.47
C LYS A 57 4.25 -29.70 6.20
N ALA A 58 5.34 -29.32 5.52
CA ALA A 58 5.90 -30.03 4.37
C ALA A 58 6.76 -31.25 4.77
N TRP A 59 7.09 -31.37 6.06
CA TRP A 59 7.99 -32.40 6.58
C TRP A 59 7.47 -33.83 6.39
N SER A 60 6.14 -34.03 6.38
CA SER A 60 5.53 -35.34 6.15
C SER A 60 5.92 -35.93 4.79
N ASP A 61 6.00 -35.10 3.74
CA ASP A 61 6.37 -35.52 2.40
C ASP A 61 7.87 -35.83 2.28
N VAL A 62 8.71 -35.07 2.96
CA VAL A 62 10.15 -35.35 3.07
C VAL A 62 10.41 -36.68 3.79
N LEU A 63 9.68 -36.95 4.87
CA LEU A 63 9.76 -38.23 5.57
C LEU A 63 9.35 -39.40 4.69
N LYS A 64 8.33 -39.25 3.84
CA LYS A 64 7.94 -40.27 2.85
C LYS A 64 9.08 -40.57 1.87
N VAL A 65 9.80 -39.55 1.41
CA VAL A 65 10.96 -39.74 0.52
C VAL A 65 12.06 -40.51 1.23
N TYR A 66 12.42 -40.10 2.45
CA TYR A 66 13.48 -40.73 3.23
C TYR A 66 13.20 -42.22 3.47
N LYS A 67 11.98 -42.55 3.91
CA LYS A 67 11.54 -43.95 4.13
C LYS A 67 11.46 -44.78 2.85
N SER A 68 11.31 -44.14 1.68
CA SER A 68 11.10 -44.84 0.41
C SER A 68 12.39 -45.30 -0.29
N GLN A 69 13.56 -44.92 0.23
CA GLN A 69 14.83 -45.25 -0.41
C GLN A 69 15.08 -46.77 -0.35
N ARG A 70 15.03 -47.43 -1.51
CA ARG A 70 15.30 -48.86 -1.64
C ARG A 70 16.21 -49.17 -2.82
N LEU A 71 16.84 -50.35 -2.80
CA LEU A 71 17.61 -50.83 -3.94
C LEU A 71 16.67 -51.19 -5.09
N ARG A 72 17.03 -50.77 -6.32
CA ARG A 72 16.29 -51.10 -7.54
C ARG A 72 16.45 -52.58 -7.84
N ALA A 73 15.38 -53.27 -8.23
CA ALA A 73 15.46 -54.65 -8.70
C ALA A 73 16.16 -54.74 -10.08
N GLY A 74 16.72 -55.91 -10.39
CA GLY A 74 17.31 -56.22 -11.70
C GLY A 74 18.69 -55.61 -11.98
N LYS A 75 19.12 -55.73 -13.25
CA LYS A 75 20.47 -55.38 -13.74
C LYS A 75 20.80 -53.88 -13.70
N GLY A 76 19.80 -53.02 -13.42
CA GLY A 76 19.99 -51.58 -13.26
C GLY A 76 20.91 -51.20 -12.09
N LYS A 77 21.08 -52.10 -11.11
CA LYS A 77 22.03 -51.92 -9.99
C LYS A 77 23.47 -51.73 -10.48
N MET A 78 23.88 -52.50 -11.49
CA MET A 78 25.24 -52.45 -12.05
C MET A 78 25.47 -51.19 -12.91
N ARG A 79 24.40 -50.55 -13.41
CA ARG A 79 24.48 -49.38 -14.30
C ARG A 79 24.34 -48.05 -13.56
N ASN A 80 24.81 -47.97 -12.32
CA ASN A 80 24.71 -46.79 -11.45
C ASN A 80 23.28 -46.28 -11.17
N ARG A 81 22.24 -47.12 -11.36
CA ARG A 81 20.82 -46.81 -11.04
C ARG A 81 20.30 -47.65 -9.88
N ARG A 82 21.19 -47.92 -8.91
CA ARG A 82 20.92 -48.89 -7.84
C ARG A 82 19.88 -48.47 -6.82
N ARG A 83 19.54 -47.18 -6.68
CA ARG A 83 18.55 -46.69 -5.70
C ARG A 83 17.32 -46.10 -6.41
N VAL A 84 16.15 -46.30 -5.81
CA VAL A 84 14.89 -45.65 -6.19
C VAL A 84 14.35 -44.94 -4.96
N GLN A 85 13.84 -43.72 -5.17
CA GLN A 85 13.22 -42.90 -4.13
C GLN A 85 12.06 -42.10 -4.71
N ARG A 86 11.08 -41.76 -3.87
CA ARG A 86 9.98 -40.87 -4.25
C ARG A 86 10.51 -39.45 -4.50
N LYS A 87 9.77 -38.66 -5.28
CA LYS A 87 10.06 -37.24 -5.49
C LYS A 87 9.28 -36.45 -4.45
N GLY A 88 10.00 -35.74 -3.58
CA GLY A 88 9.41 -34.94 -2.51
C GLY A 88 8.98 -33.54 -2.96
N PRO A 89 8.86 -32.60 -2.01
CA PRO A 89 8.43 -31.24 -2.29
C PRO A 89 9.34 -30.58 -3.33
N LEU A 90 8.75 -29.81 -4.23
CA LEU A 90 9.48 -28.98 -5.15
C LEU A 90 9.51 -27.54 -4.62
N VAL A 91 10.68 -26.98 -4.37
CA VAL A 91 10.80 -25.57 -4.00
C VAL A 91 11.22 -24.75 -5.21
N ILE A 92 10.42 -23.73 -5.56
CA ILE A 92 10.66 -22.85 -6.71
C ILE A 92 11.06 -21.48 -6.20
N TYR A 93 12.22 -21.01 -6.64
CA TYR A 93 12.80 -19.72 -6.27
C TYR A 93 12.84 -18.80 -7.49
N ASN A 94 13.01 -17.50 -7.25
CA ASN A 94 13.21 -16.53 -8.32
C ASN A 94 14.70 -16.28 -8.66
N LYS A 95 15.63 -16.78 -7.83
CA LYS A 95 17.08 -16.70 -8.04
C LYS A 95 17.64 -17.99 -8.65
N ASP A 96 18.82 -17.91 -9.26
CA ASP A 96 19.31 -18.89 -10.24
C ASP A 96 19.80 -20.26 -9.73
N GLN A 97 19.67 -20.55 -8.43
CA GLN A 97 20.42 -21.67 -7.85
C GLN A 97 19.70 -23.04 -7.83
N MET A 98 18.36 -23.13 -8.04
CA MET A 98 17.66 -24.42 -8.03
C MET A 98 16.64 -24.60 -9.16
N LEU A 99 15.57 -23.81 -9.16
CA LEU A 99 14.53 -23.82 -10.18
C LEU A 99 13.93 -22.42 -10.25
N ASN A 100 14.30 -21.70 -11.30
CA ASN A 100 13.78 -20.37 -11.58
C ASN A 100 12.35 -20.49 -12.14
N VAL A 101 11.46 -19.58 -11.73
CA VAL A 101 10.09 -19.44 -12.24
C VAL A 101 10.07 -19.35 -13.77
N ASN A 102 11.04 -18.67 -14.38
CA ASN A 102 11.11 -18.51 -15.84
C ASN A 102 11.58 -19.77 -16.58
N LYS A 103 12.18 -20.73 -15.87
CA LYS A 103 12.76 -21.97 -16.42
C LYS A 103 12.13 -23.21 -15.78
N LEU A 104 10.80 -23.19 -15.62
CA LEU A 104 10.06 -24.31 -15.06
C LEU A 104 9.97 -25.46 -16.06
N ASN A 105 10.51 -26.61 -15.68
CA ASN A 105 10.46 -27.83 -16.51
C ASN A 105 9.26 -28.70 -16.09
N LEU A 106 8.45 -29.08 -17.07
CA LEU A 106 7.30 -29.97 -16.91
C LEU A 106 7.66 -31.30 -16.24
N LEU A 107 8.81 -31.89 -16.55
CA LEU A 107 9.27 -33.16 -15.95
C LEU A 107 9.48 -33.06 -14.44
N LYS A 108 9.78 -31.86 -13.92
CA LYS A 108 9.92 -31.62 -12.49
C LYS A 108 8.57 -31.32 -11.84
N LEU A 109 7.63 -30.71 -12.57
CA LEU A 109 6.28 -30.43 -12.07
C LEU A 109 5.40 -31.69 -12.05
N ALA A 110 5.44 -32.48 -13.12
CA ALA A 110 4.65 -33.69 -13.31
C ALA A 110 5.57 -34.90 -13.60
N PRO A 111 6.29 -35.42 -12.58
CA PRO A 111 7.16 -36.57 -12.77
C PRO A 111 6.34 -37.79 -13.22
N GLY A 112 6.69 -38.36 -14.38
CA GLY A 112 5.96 -39.49 -14.95
C GLY A 112 4.56 -39.13 -15.46
N GLY A 113 4.30 -37.86 -15.79
CA GLY A 113 3.01 -37.40 -16.32
C GLY A 113 1.89 -37.25 -15.29
N HIS A 114 2.19 -37.42 -14.00
CA HIS A 114 1.21 -37.28 -12.93
C HIS A 114 1.15 -35.82 -12.44
N VAL A 115 -0.02 -35.20 -12.55
CA VAL A 115 -0.27 -33.83 -12.06
C VAL A 115 -0.44 -33.80 -10.54
N GLY A 116 -0.20 -32.64 -9.93
CA GLY A 116 -0.43 -32.44 -8.48
C GLY A 116 0.77 -32.69 -7.57
N ARG A 117 2.02 -32.49 -8.05
CA ARG A 117 3.19 -32.50 -7.16
C ARG A 117 3.10 -31.37 -6.13
N PHE A 118 3.46 -31.66 -4.88
CA PHE A 118 3.50 -30.66 -3.81
C PHE A 118 4.62 -29.64 -4.06
N ILE A 119 4.24 -28.39 -4.32
CA ILE A 119 5.14 -27.30 -4.71
C ILE A 119 5.10 -26.18 -3.66
N ILE A 120 6.27 -25.72 -3.24
CA ILE A 120 6.48 -24.59 -2.36
C ILE A 120 7.00 -23.43 -3.21
N TRP A 121 6.20 -22.37 -3.31
CA TRP A 121 6.54 -21.16 -4.05
C TRP A 121 7.18 -20.13 -3.12
N THR A 122 8.29 -19.52 -3.55
CA THR A 122 8.81 -18.34 -2.85
C THR A 122 8.18 -17.07 -3.39
N HIS A 123 7.84 -16.14 -2.49
CA HIS A 123 7.37 -14.82 -2.90
C HIS A 123 8.54 -13.94 -3.32
N LYS A 124 8.41 -13.25 -4.45
CA LYS A 124 9.19 -12.03 -4.65
C LYS A 124 8.82 -11.06 -3.53
N ARG A 125 9.82 -10.47 -2.86
CA ARG A 125 9.60 -9.23 -2.12
C ARG A 125 9.17 -8.17 -3.14
N VAL A 126 7.87 -7.96 -3.27
CA VAL A 126 7.33 -6.89 -4.11
C VAL A 126 7.61 -5.57 -3.39
N VAL A 127 8.76 -4.96 -3.64
CA VAL A 127 8.96 -3.54 -3.33
C VAL A 127 8.15 -2.79 -4.37
N ARG A 128 6.92 -2.41 -4.02
CA ARG A 128 6.12 -1.55 -4.90
C ARG A 128 6.90 -0.25 -5.06
N ALA A 129 7.32 0.06 -6.30
CA ALA A 129 7.90 1.35 -6.59
C ALA A 129 6.86 2.42 -6.21
N THR A 130 7.20 3.29 -5.27
CA THR A 130 6.35 4.42 -4.90
C THR A 130 6.19 5.32 -6.12
N ARG A 131 4.99 5.31 -6.71
CA ARG A 131 4.65 6.20 -7.84
C ARG A 131 4.83 7.64 -7.41
N LYS A 132 5.67 8.40 -8.13
CA LYS A 132 5.78 9.85 -7.96
C LYS A 132 4.50 10.49 -8.50
N LEU A 133 3.69 11.05 -7.60
CA LEU A 133 2.44 11.74 -7.93
C LEU A 133 2.73 13.20 -8.26
N ASN A 134 2.06 13.76 -9.27
CA ASN A 134 2.18 15.18 -9.60
C ASN A 134 1.44 16.03 -8.54
N PRO A 135 2.13 16.94 -7.82
CA PRO A 135 1.53 17.74 -6.75
C PRO A 135 0.56 18.81 -7.26
N LEU A 136 0.62 19.23 -8.54
CA LEU A 136 -0.31 20.23 -9.07
C LEU A 136 -1.70 19.65 -9.33
N THR A 137 -1.78 18.38 -9.70
CA THR A 137 -3.04 17.68 -9.95
C THR A 137 -3.53 16.89 -8.73
N ASN A 138 -2.62 16.46 -7.85
CA ASN A 138 -2.96 15.71 -6.65
C ASN A 138 -2.92 16.59 -5.39
N THR A 139 -4.10 16.91 -4.86
CA THR A 139 -4.24 17.77 -3.68
C THR A 139 -3.52 17.24 -2.44
N LYS A 140 -3.56 15.92 -2.18
CA LYS A 140 -2.89 15.30 -1.02
C LYS A 140 -1.37 15.39 -1.15
N ALA A 141 -0.85 15.16 -2.35
CA ALA A 141 0.59 15.32 -2.63
C ALA A 141 1.02 16.79 -2.46
N MET A 142 0.20 17.74 -2.92
CA MET A 142 0.47 19.17 -2.75
C MET A 142 0.48 19.60 -1.28
N LEU A 143 -0.42 19.05 -0.46
CA LEU A 143 -0.51 19.40 0.96
C LEU A 143 0.69 18.89 1.75
N ARG A 144 1.23 17.72 1.36
CA ARG A 144 2.49 17.21 1.91
C ARG A 144 3.69 18.08 1.55
N LEU A 145 3.70 18.65 0.35
CA LEU A 145 4.80 19.52 -0.12
C LEU A 145 4.69 20.95 0.43
N ASN A 146 3.49 21.54 0.36
CA ASN A 146 3.20 22.90 0.79
C ASN A 146 1.91 22.95 1.63
N PRO A 147 2.02 23.03 2.97
CA PRO A 147 0.87 23.04 3.86
C PRO A 147 0.01 24.30 3.70
N PHE A 148 0.60 25.44 3.31
CA PHE A 148 -0.14 26.68 3.07
C PHE A 148 -1.01 26.65 1.81
N SER A 149 -0.81 25.67 0.92
CA SER A 149 -1.57 25.55 -0.33
C SER A 149 -3.08 25.39 -0.10
N ALA A 150 -3.50 24.77 1.01
CA ALA A 150 -4.92 24.69 1.39
C ALA A 150 -5.52 26.07 1.63
N VAL A 151 -4.84 26.91 2.42
CA VAL A 151 -5.31 28.24 2.80
C VAL A 151 -5.36 29.16 1.57
N LEU A 152 -4.32 29.12 0.74
CA LEU A 152 -4.25 29.93 -0.48
C LEU A 152 -5.35 29.54 -1.49
N ARG A 153 -5.57 28.24 -1.73
CA ARG A 153 -6.67 27.77 -2.59
C ARG A 153 -8.03 28.19 -2.05
N ARG A 154 -8.25 28.08 -0.73
CA ARG A 154 -9.51 28.50 -0.10
C ARG A 154 -9.76 29.99 -0.24
N LYS A 155 -8.72 30.82 -0.04
CA LYS A 155 -8.80 32.27 -0.24
C LYS A 155 -9.16 32.62 -1.69
N ALA A 156 -8.50 31.99 -2.66
CA ALA A 156 -8.79 32.20 -4.08
C ALA A 156 -10.25 31.88 -4.45
N LEU A 157 -10.79 30.76 -3.94
CA LEU A 157 -12.21 30.41 -4.14
C LEU A 157 -13.17 31.45 -3.55
N LEU A 158 -12.89 31.94 -2.33
CA LEU A 158 -13.71 32.97 -1.69
C LEU A 158 -13.64 34.31 -2.44
N ASP A 159 -12.48 34.68 -2.96
CA ASP A 159 -12.31 35.88 -3.76
C ASP A 159 -13.02 35.76 -5.12
N GLN A 160 -13.02 34.58 -5.73
CA GLN A 160 -13.78 34.30 -6.96
C GLN A 160 -15.29 34.34 -6.70
N ALA A 161 -15.77 33.77 -5.60
CA ALA A 161 -17.17 33.87 -5.16
C ALA A 161 -17.57 35.33 -4.90
N ARG A 162 -16.70 36.13 -4.29
CA ARG A 162 -16.93 37.58 -4.12
C ARG A 162 -17.07 38.29 -5.46
N ARG A 163 -16.18 38.02 -6.42
CA ARG A 163 -16.18 38.64 -7.76
C ARG A 163 -17.41 38.25 -8.57
N THR A 164 -17.80 36.98 -8.55
CA THR A 164 -19.00 36.49 -9.24
C THR A 164 -20.27 37.11 -8.65
N ASN A 165 -20.38 37.18 -7.32
CA ASN A 165 -21.51 37.83 -6.66
C ASN A 165 -21.60 39.33 -7.04
N VAL A 166 -20.48 40.06 -7.00
CA VAL A 166 -20.47 41.49 -7.39
C VAL A 166 -20.87 41.65 -8.86
N LYS A 167 -20.39 40.79 -9.76
CA LYS A 167 -20.79 40.81 -11.17
C LYS A 167 -22.27 40.52 -11.35
N ALA A 168 -22.83 39.55 -10.62
CA ALA A 168 -24.24 39.20 -10.70
C ALA A 168 -25.16 40.34 -10.22
N LEU A 169 -24.75 41.04 -9.15
CA LEU A 169 -25.49 42.20 -8.64
C LEU A 169 -25.46 43.36 -9.63
N ALA A 170 -24.28 43.69 -10.16
CA ALA A 170 -24.13 44.72 -11.17
C ALA A 170 -24.87 44.38 -12.48
N LEU A 171 -24.97 43.09 -12.84
CA LEU A 171 -25.75 42.65 -14.01
C LEU A 171 -27.25 42.85 -13.77
N ALA A 172 -27.75 42.48 -12.59
CA ALA A 172 -29.16 42.60 -12.27
C ALA A 172 -29.61 44.06 -12.14
N GLU A 173 -28.76 44.92 -11.57
CA GLU A 173 -28.96 46.38 -11.56
C GLU A 173 -29.09 46.94 -12.98
N LYS A 174 -28.24 46.48 -13.92
CA LYS A 174 -28.33 46.85 -15.33
C LYS A 174 -29.57 46.31 -16.04
N GLN A 175 -30.04 45.13 -15.65
CA GLN A 175 -31.23 44.48 -16.23
C GLN A 175 -32.54 44.98 -15.59
N GLY A 176 -32.47 45.77 -14.51
CA GLY A 176 -33.65 46.26 -13.79
C GLY A 176 -34.42 45.16 -13.03
N ILE A 177 -33.84 43.98 -12.85
CA ILE A 177 -34.47 42.82 -12.19
C ILE A 177 -33.93 42.69 -10.76
N LYS A 178 -34.81 42.49 -9.78
CA LYS A 178 -34.42 42.20 -8.39
C LYS A 178 -34.06 40.72 -8.26
N LEU A 179 -32.87 40.40 -7.74
CA LEU A 179 -32.48 39.01 -7.48
C LEU A 179 -33.35 38.40 -6.38
N ALA A 180 -33.56 37.08 -6.45
CA ALA A 180 -34.31 36.38 -5.43
C ALA A 180 -33.54 36.35 -4.10
N PRO A 181 -34.22 36.35 -2.94
CA PRO A 181 -33.57 36.22 -1.63
C PRO A 181 -32.80 34.92 -1.44
N SER A 182 -33.07 33.91 -2.28
CA SER A 182 -32.36 32.64 -2.32
C SER A 182 -30.99 32.72 -3.02
N ASP A 183 -30.77 33.74 -3.85
CA ASP A 183 -29.58 33.85 -4.68
C ASP A 183 -28.30 34.06 -3.85
N PRO A 184 -27.16 33.44 -4.24
CA PRO A 184 -25.90 33.57 -3.54
C PRO A 184 -25.42 35.03 -3.39
N ALA A 185 -25.72 35.88 -4.38
CA ALA A 185 -25.29 37.27 -4.38
C ALA A 185 -26.15 38.14 -3.43
N ALA A 186 -27.48 37.96 -3.45
CA ALA A 186 -28.41 38.64 -2.54
C ALA A 186 -28.19 38.20 -1.07
N LYS A 187 -28.01 36.90 -0.83
CA LYS A 187 -27.63 36.35 0.49
C LYS A 187 -26.32 36.93 1.00
N ALA A 188 -25.31 37.06 0.13
CA ALA A 188 -24.02 37.61 0.51
C ALA A 188 -24.09 39.11 0.86
N GLN A 189 -24.91 39.89 0.17
CA GLN A 189 -25.18 41.30 0.52
C GLN A 189 -25.89 41.41 1.87
N ALA A 190 -27.01 40.70 2.06
CA ALA A 190 -27.76 40.72 3.31
C ALA A 190 -26.89 40.29 4.51
N LEU A 191 -26.05 39.27 4.33
CA LEU A 191 -25.10 38.84 5.36
C LEU A 191 -24.04 39.92 5.68
N ARG A 192 -23.53 40.63 4.67
CA ARG A 192 -22.56 41.73 4.86
C ARG A 192 -23.18 42.89 5.62
N GLU A 193 -24.39 43.27 5.28
CA GLU A 193 -25.13 44.34 5.97
C GLU A 193 -25.39 43.97 7.43
N ARG A 194 -25.87 42.74 7.69
CA ARG A 194 -26.06 42.23 9.05
C ARG A 194 -24.76 42.24 9.85
N ARG A 195 -23.66 41.77 9.24
CA ARG A 195 -22.33 41.78 9.88
C ARG A 195 -21.82 43.20 10.12
N GLY A 196 -22.00 44.12 9.17
CA GLY A 196 -21.62 45.52 9.33
C GLY A 196 -22.35 46.19 10.49
N LYS A 197 -23.67 45.97 10.58
CA LYS A 197 -24.50 46.45 11.71
C LYS A 197 -24.04 45.86 13.04
N ALA A 198 -23.78 44.55 13.09
CA ALA A 198 -23.28 43.87 14.28
C ALA A 198 -21.89 44.36 14.72
N ILE A 199 -20.97 44.57 13.77
CA ILE A 199 -19.61 45.09 14.05
C ILE A 199 -19.69 46.52 14.57
N LYS A 200 -20.51 47.39 13.95
CA LYS A 200 -20.72 48.77 14.42
C LYS A 200 -21.30 48.79 15.84
N ALA A 201 -22.30 47.94 16.12
CA ALA A 201 -22.87 47.81 17.46
C ALA A 201 -21.85 47.28 18.49
N ALA A 202 -21.02 46.31 18.10
CA ALA A 202 -19.96 45.78 18.97
C ALA A 202 -18.84 46.80 19.23
N LEU A 203 -18.48 47.61 18.25
CA LEU A 203 -17.50 48.70 18.41
C LEU A 203 -18.03 49.82 19.31
N ALA A 204 -19.31 50.17 19.20
CA ALA A 204 -19.95 51.17 20.07
C ALA A 204 -20.03 50.72 21.55
N LYS A 205 -20.11 49.41 21.80
CA LYS A 205 -20.13 48.82 23.15
C LYS A 205 -18.75 48.63 23.77
N LYS A 206 -17.66 48.82 23.03
CA LYS A 206 -16.31 48.71 23.61
C LYS A 206 -15.99 49.99 24.41
N PRO A 207 -15.63 49.90 25.69
CA PRO A 207 -15.16 51.07 26.45
C PRO A 207 -13.90 51.61 25.78
N LYS A 208 -13.84 52.94 25.61
CA LYS A 208 -12.63 53.62 25.11
C LYS A 208 -11.50 53.32 26.11
N LYS A 209 -10.57 52.43 25.74
CA LYS A 209 -9.32 52.30 26.49
C LYS A 209 -8.65 53.68 26.49
N PRO A 210 -8.19 54.20 27.65
CA PRO A 210 -7.40 55.42 27.69
C PRO A 210 -6.19 55.23 26.77
N ALA A 211 -5.90 56.27 25.99
CA ALA A 211 -4.82 56.25 25.02
C ALA A 211 -3.49 56.00 25.76
N VAL A 212 -2.99 54.77 25.69
CA VAL A 212 -1.61 54.47 26.07
C VAL A 212 -0.74 55.29 25.11
N LYS A 213 0.03 56.24 25.67
CA LYS A 213 1.05 57.00 24.96
C LYS A 213 1.87 56.01 24.13
N LYS A 214 1.91 56.22 22.82
CA LYS A 214 2.72 55.41 21.90
C LYS A 214 4.18 55.55 22.33
N THR A 215 4.74 54.52 22.96
CA THR A 215 6.19 54.32 22.89
C THR A 215 6.52 54.10 21.41
N ALA A 216 7.48 54.89 20.91
CA ALA A 216 7.90 54.85 19.53
C ALA A 216 8.26 53.42 19.11
N PRO A 217 7.91 52.97 17.88
CA PRO A 217 8.35 51.67 17.39
C PRO A 217 9.89 51.62 17.47
N PRO A 218 10.46 50.50 17.98
CA PRO A 218 11.90 50.37 18.09
C PRO A 218 12.54 50.57 16.71
N PRO A 219 13.63 51.35 16.62
CA PRO A 219 14.25 51.70 15.35
C PRO A 219 14.63 50.42 14.57
N PRO A 220 14.46 50.40 13.24
CA PRO A 220 14.80 49.25 12.43
C PRO A 220 16.28 48.91 12.63
N LYS A 221 16.55 47.69 13.11
CA LYS A 221 17.91 47.15 13.25
C LYS A 221 18.64 47.33 11.92
N LYS A 222 19.62 48.25 11.88
CA LYS A 222 20.51 48.48 10.74
C LYS A 222 21.07 47.13 10.27
N LYS A 223 20.71 46.73 9.05
CA LYS A 223 21.44 45.72 8.28
C LYS A 223 22.81 46.30 7.88
N ALA A 224 23.74 46.36 8.83
CA ALA A 224 25.11 46.81 8.55
C ALA A 224 26.20 45.90 9.16
N ALA A 225 25.84 44.81 9.83
CA ALA A 225 26.82 43.91 10.48
C ALA A 225 26.82 42.46 9.96
N LYS A 226 26.08 42.13 8.90
CA LYS A 226 26.10 40.76 8.29
C LYS A 226 26.76 40.65 6.92
N VAL A 227 27.20 41.76 6.31
CA VAL A 227 27.93 41.71 5.03
C VAL A 227 29.43 41.45 5.25
N ALA A 228 30.00 41.83 6.40
CA ALA A 228 31.42 41.58 6.70
C ALA A 228 31.76 40.12 7.09
N LYS A 229 30.77 39.32 7.52
CA LYS A 229 31.00 37.93 7.95
C LYS A 229 30.85 36.90 6.82
N VAL A 230 30.18 37.26 5.72
CA VAL A 230 30.08 36.40 4.51
C VAL A 230 31.26 36.62 3.56
N ALA A 231 31.84 37.84 3.53
CA ALA A 231 33.04 38.12 2.73
C ALA A 231 34.34 37.48 3.30
N LYS A 232 34.43 37.25 4.61
CA LYS A 232 35.63 36.64 5.23
C LYS A 232 35.65 35.10 5.15
N VAL A 233 34.49 34.46 4.96
CA VAL A 233 34.41 32.99 4.77
C VAL A 233 34.61 32.59 3.30
N ALA A 234 34.26 33.46 2.34
CA ALA A 234 34.53 33.22 0.91
C ALA A 234 36.01 33.40 0.52
N LYS A 235 36.81 34.16 1.29
CA LYS A 235 38.23 34.43 0.98
C LYS A 235 39.22 33.35 1.49
N VAL A 236 38.78 32.46 2.38
CA VAL A 236 39.63 31.35 2.92
C VAL A 236 39.44 30.05 2.13
N ALA A 237 38.35 29.90 1.36
CA ALA A 237 38.11 28.72 0.52
C ALA A 237 38.68 28.82 -0.91
N GLY A 238 39.27 29.95 -1.30
CA GLY A 238 39.79 30.20 -2.66
C GLY A 238 41.30 29.98 -2.86
N ALA A 239 42.04 29.57 -1.82
CA ALA A 239 43.48 29.38 -1.89
C ALA A 239 43.87 27.92 -1.63
N LYS A 240 43.54 27.03 -2.58
CA LYS A 240 44.19 25.72 -2.80
C LYS A 240 43.54 25.06 -4.02
N VAL A 241 44.06 25.31 -5.22
CA VAL A 241 44.33 24.36 -6.31
C VAL A 241 45.17 25.12 -7.36
N ALA A 242 46.50 24.95 -7.30
CA ALA A 242 47.37 25.29 -8.41
C ALA A 242 47.34 24.14 -9.43
N LYS A 243 47.17 24.47 -10.70
CA LYS A 243 47.19 23.57 -11.86
C LYS A 243 48.65 23.29 -12.25
N PRO A 244 49.04 22.06 -12.64
CA PRO A 244 50.42 21.77 -13.04
C PRO A 244 50.72 22.36 -14.43
N ALA A 245 51.89 22.98 -14.54
CA ALA A 245 52.43 23.53 -15.78
C ALA A 245 53.06 22.42 -16.64
N LYS A 246 52.83 22.52 -17.95
CA LYS A 246 53.53 21.77 -19.00
C LYS A 246 55.02 22.12 -19.01
N LYS A 247 55.86 21.09 -19.06
CA LYS A 247 57.07 21.01 -19.88
C LYS A 247 57.15 19.59 -20.42
#